data_AF-A0A2D0LCZ3-F1
#
_entry.id   AF-A0A2D0LCZ3-F1
#
_cell.length_a   1.000
_cell.length_b   1.000
_cell.length_c   1.000
_cell.angle_alpha   90.00
_cell.angle_beta   90.00
_cell.angle_gamma   90.00
#
_symmetry.space_group_name_H-M   'P 1'
#
loop_
_entity.id
_entity.type
_entity.pdbx_description
1 polymer ?
#
loop_
_entity_poly.entity_id
_entity_poly.type
_entity_poly.pdbx_seq_one_letter_code
_entity_poly.pdbx_strand_id
1 'polypeptide(L)'
;MVQQTDTKNLIFSRSDYAKARSKNRDFYELINALSLTHTFLFIGCGVNDPDIKLLLEDSFFKHDATKPHFMISSDKSIHKDMIKLIEDTLNLTILHYKSSKGDHSELTNSLFELVSLVEEERINLKETMNW
;
A
#
# COMPACT_ATOMS: atom_id res chain seq x y z
N MET A 1 -33.76 0.37 2.69
CA MET A 1 -33.58 1.49 1.74
C MET A 1 -32.25 1.27 1.04
N VAL A 2 -32.26 0.91 -0.24
CA VAL A 2 -31.01 0.73 -1.01
C VAL A 2 -30.51 2.13 -1.36
N GLN A 3 -29.35 2.52 -0.83
CA GLN A 3 -28.67 3.74 -1.24
C GLN A 3 -28.40 3.64 -2.75
N GLN A 4 -29.00 4.53 -3.53
CA GLN A 4 -28.78 4.60 -4.96
C GLN A 4 -27.36 5.14 -5.18
N THR A 5 -26.42 4.28 -5.54
CA THR A 5 -25.02 4.65 -5.79
C THR A 5 -24.97 5.60 -7.00
N ASP A 6 -24.55 6.85 -6.78
CA ASP A 6 -24.41 7.84 -7.86
C ASP A 6 -23.22 7.46 -8.75
N THR A 7 -23.52 6.84 -9.89
CA THR A 7 -22.52 6.33 -10.84
C THR A 7 -21.73 7.43 -11.54
N LYS A 8 -22.18 8.69 -11.49
CA LYS A 8 -21.52 9.82 -12.16
C LYS A 8 -20.18 10.20 -11.54
N ASN A 9 -19.94 9.80 -10.29
CA ASN A 9 -18.70 10.09 -9.56
C ASN A 9 -17.74 8.88 -9.49
N LEU A 10 -18.04 7.80 -10.20
CA LEU A 10 -17.16 6.63 -10.24
C LEU A 10 -15.91 6.92 -11.06
N ILE A 11 -14.76 6.52 -10.53
CA ILE A 11 -13.46 6.65 -11.19
C ILE A 11 -13.16 5.32 -11.89
N PHE A 12 -13.12 5.33 -13.21
CA PHE A 12 -12.82 4.14 -14.00
C PHE A 12 -11.66 4.34 -14.97
N SER A 13 -11.60 5.50 -15.63
CA SER A 13 -10.59 5.79 -16.64
C SER A 13 -9.39 6.54 -16.06
N ARG A 14 -8.23 6.47 -16.72
CA ARG A 14 -7.06 7.29 -16.38
C ARG A 14 -7.37 8.79 -16.35
N SER A 15 -8.27 9.26 -17.22
CA SER A 15 -8.72 10.66 -17.21
C SER A 15 -9.55 11.00 -15.97
N ASP A 16 -10.29 10.05 -15.41
CA ASP A 16 -11.05 10.26 -14.17
C ASP A 16 -10.10 10.34 -12.98
N TYR A 17 -9.09 9.47 -12.92
CA TYR A 17 -8.02 9.57 -11.92
C TYR A 17 -7.30 10.92 -11.99
N ALA A 18 -6.92 11.39 -13.19
CA ALA A 18 -6.29 12.69 -13.36
C ALA A 18 -7.17 13.86 -12.90
N LYS A 19 -8.48 13.83 -13.24
CA LYS A 19 -9.45 14.83 -12.78
C LYS A 19 -9.64 14.81 -11.27
N ALA A 20 -9.77 13.61 -10.69
CA ALA A 20 -9.92 13.43 -9.25
C ALA A 20 -8.71 13.97 -8.49
N ARG A 21 -7.50 13.75 -9.01
CA ARG A 21 -6.27 14.30 -8.43
C ARG A 21 -6.20 15.82 -8.47
N SER A 22 -6.58 16.42 -9.61
CA SER A 22 -6.64 17.88 -9.71
C SER A 22 -7.70 18.47 -8.79
N LYS A 23 -8.85 17.81 -8.64
CA LYS A 23 -9.97 18.29 -7.82
C LYS A 23 -9.69 18.14 -6.32
N ASN A 24 -8.99 17.09 -5.93
CA ASN A 24 -8.69 16.76 -4.53
C ASN A 24 -7.20 16.94 -4.22
N ARG A 25 -6.56 17.98 -4.79
CA ARG A 25 -5.11 18.18 -4.71
C ARG A 25 -4.58 18.14 -3.27
N ASP A 26 -5.21 18.88 -2.36
CA ASP A 26 -4.79 18.99 -0.96
C ASP A 26 -4.77 17.62 -0.25
N PHE A 27 -5.70 16.74 -0.62
CA PHE A 27 -5.72 15.37 -0.10
C PHE A 27 -4.48 14.58 -0.55
N TYR A 28 -4.12 14.64 -1.83
CA TYR A 28 -2.90 13.96 -2.32
C TYR A 28 -1.62 14.59 -1.75
N GLU A 29 -1.59 15.90 -1.55
CA GLU A 29 -0.47 16.56 -0.87
C GLU A 29 -0.32 16.09 0.58
N LEU A 30 -1.43 15.88 1.30
CA LEU A 30 -1.42 15.30 2.64
C LEU A 30 -0.92 13.84 2.65
N ILE A 31 -1.40 12.99 1.74
CA ILE A 31 -0.93 11.59 1.68
C ILE A 31 0.57 11.55 1.35
N ASN A 32 1.04 12.41 0.45
CA ASN A 32 2.47 12.53 0.16
C ASN A 32 3.25 12.96 1.41
N ALA A 33 2.79 13.94 2.18
CA ALA A 33 3.48 14.33 3.42
C ALA A 33 3.52 13.19 4.46
N LEU A 34 2.44 12.40 4.55
CA LEU A 34 2.39 11.24 5.44
C LEU A 34 3.32 10.12 4.97
N SER A 35 3.46 9.87 3.67
CA SER A 35 4.38 8.86 3.15
C SER A 35 5.85 9.19 3.44
N LEU A 36 6.21 10.46 3.66
CA LEU A 36 7.57 10.82 4.05
C LEU A 36 7.87 10.57 5.53
N THR A 37 6.85 10.56 6.37
CA THR A 37 6.99 10.51 7.83
C THR A 37 6.57 9.16 8.42
N HIS A 38 5.77 8.38 7.69
CA HIS A 38 5.22 7.11 8.13
C HIS A 38 5.41 6.02 7.08
N THR A 39 5.60 4.80 7.56
CA THR A 39 5.64 3.62 6.70
C THR A 39 4.21 3.14 6.44
N PHE A 40 3.82 3.03 5.17
CA PHE A 40 2.53 2.48 4.76
C PHE A 40 2.61 0.98 4.45
N LEU A 41 1.48 0.30 4.69
CA LEU A 41 1.22 -1.07 4.28
C LEU A 41 0.04 -1.06 3.30
N PHE A 42 0.32 -1.34 2.03
CA PHE A 42 -0.65 -1.38 0.95
C PHE A 42 -1.27 -2.77 0.84
N ILE A 43 -2.60 -2.85 1.00
CA ILE A 43 -3.37 -4.10 0.96
C ILE A 43 -4.53 -3.94 -0.03
N GLY A 44 -4.74 -4.93 -0.90
CA GLY A 44 -5.87 -4.94 -1.84
C GLY A 44 -5.73 -3.97 -3.03
N CYS A 45 -4.59 -3.29 -3.16
CA CYS A 45 -4.23 -2.51 -4.35
C CYS A 45 -3.08 -3.18 -5.08
N GLY A 46 -3.12 -3.13 -6.41
CA GLY A 46 -2.05 -3.68 -7.25
C GLY A 46 -1.01 -2.63 -7.59
N VAL A 47 0.20 -3.07 -7.94
CA VAL A 47 1.29 -2.24 -8.48
C VAL A 47 0.91 -1.45 -9.75
N ASN A 48 -0.18 -1.85 -10.42
CA ASN A 48 -0.70 -1.22 -11.62
C ASN A 48 -1.78 -0.16 -11.36
N ASP A 49 -2.13 0.09 -10.10
CA ASP A 49 -3.04 1.17 -9.74
C ASP A 49 -2.39 2.53 -10.08
N PRO A 50 -2.98 3.35 -10.97
CA PRO A 50 -2.36 4.61 -11.42
C PRO A 50 -2.18 5.67 -10.34
N ASP A 51 -2.95 5.61 -9.25
CA ASP A 51 -2.83 6.54 -8.14
C ASP A 51 -1.73 6.12 -7.17
N ILE A 52 -1.74 4.85 -6.75
CA ILE A 52 -0.70 4.30 -5.86
C ILE A 52 0.66 4.37 -6.54
N LYS A 53 0.72 4.01 -7.83
CA LYS A 53 1.97 4.06 -8.59
C LYS A 53 2.54 5.47 -8.63
N LEU A 54 1.72 6.49 -8.97
CA LEU A 54 2.26 7.86 -9.01
C LEU A 54 2.68 8.31 -7.61
N LEU A 55 1.91 8.01 -6.57
CA LEU A 55 2.24 8.41 -5.20
C LEU A 55 3.63 7.90 -4.79
N LEU A 56 3.93 6.64 -5.11
CA LEU A 56 5.20 6.01 -4.79
C LEU A 56 6.34 6.53 -5.66
N GLU A 57 6.12 6.74 -6.96
CA GLU A 57 7.09 7.37 -7.86
C GLU A 57 7.46 8.77 -7.35
N ASP A 58 6.46 9.61 -7.01
CA ASP A 58 6.67 10.96 -6.50
C ASP A 58 7.43 10.97 -5.17
N SER A 59 7.14 10.01 -4.26
CA SER A 59 7.81 9.88 -2.97
C SER A 59 9.28 9.47 -3.13
N PHE A 60 9.54 8.45 -3.97
CA PHE A 60 10.89 7.93 -4.24
C PHE A 60 11.80 8.99 -4.86
N PHE A 61 11.36 9.66 -5.93
CA PHE A 61 12.19 10.65 -6.63
C PHE A 61 12.52 11.88 -5.80
N LYS A 62 11.65 12.26 -4.85
CA LYS A 62 11.86 13.45 -4.02
C LYS A 62 12.70 13.15 -2.78
N HIS A 63 12.73 11.89 -2.32
CA HIS A 63 13.32 11.54 -1.03
C HIS A 63 13.99 10.14 -1.04
N ASP A 64 15.20 10.11 -1.60
CA ASP A 64 16.07 8.92 -1.77
C ASP A 64 16.43 8.20 -0.45
N ALA A 65 16.21 8.83 0.71
CA ALA A 65 16.56 8.30 2.04
C ALA A 65 15.37 7.83 2.89
N THR A 66 14.17 7.72 2.32
CA THR A 66 12.98 7.28 3.08
C THR A 66 12.95 5.76 3.22
N LYS A 67 12.55 5.26 4.40
CA LYS A 67 12.35 3.82 4.62
C LYS A 67 11.32 3.28 3.61
N PRO A 68 11.55 2.10 3.01
CA PRO A 68 10.63 1.57 2.02
C PRO A 68 9.24 1.31 2.63
N HIS A 69 8.19 1.50 1.84
CA HIS A 69 6.84 1.07 2.22
C HIS A 69 6.62 -0.40 1.87
N PHE A 70 5.56 -1.01 2.39
CA PHE A 70 5.25 -2.41 2.14
C PHE A 70 4.02 -2.55 1.26
N MET A 71 4.06 -3.49 0.31
CA MET A 71 2.89 -3.87 -0.48
C MET A 71 2.65 -5.37 -0.37
N ILE A 72 1.43 -5.74 -0.02
CA ILE A 72 1.02 -7.14 0.05
C ILE A 72 0.51 -7.57 -1.31
N SER A 73 1.06 -8.66 -1.82
CA SER A 73 0.69 -9.19 -3.13
C SER A 73 0.65 -10.71 -3.15
N SER A 74 -0.27 -11.31 -3.92
CA SER A 74 -0.25 -12.76 -4.10
C SER A 74 1.02 -13.18 -4.85
N ASP A 75 1.59 -14.31 -4.46
CA ASP A 75 2.70 -15.00 -5.12
C ASP A 75 2.57 -15.19 -6.65
N LYS A 76 1.36 -15.09 -7.21
CA LYS A 76 1.07 -15.28 -8.63
C LYS A 76 0.73 -14.00 -9.38
N SER A 77 0.62 -12.88 -8.68
CA SER A 77 0.13 -11.62 -9.25
C SER A 77 1.20 -10.81 -9.98
N ILE A 78 2.47 -10.98 -9.60
CA ILE A 78 3.62 -10.27 -10.15
C ILE A 78 4.65 -11.30 -10.62
N HIS A 79 5.16 -11.13 -11.83
CA HIS A 79 6.22 -11.99 -12.35
C HIS A 79 7.50 -11.80 -11.55
N LYS A 80 8.21 -12.89 -11.21
CA LYS A 80 9.38 -12.85 -10.30
C LYS A 80 10.45 -11.84 -10.73
N ASP A 81 10.73 -11.78 -12.04
CA ASP A 81 11.74 -10.88 -12.60
C ASP A 81 11.35 -9.40 -12.48
N MET A 82 10.06 -9.10 -12.32
CA MET A 82 9.54 -7.74 -12.16
C MET A 82 9.58 -7.27 -10.70
N ILE A 83 9.63 -8.19 -9.73
CA ILE A 83 9.57 -7.85 -8.29
C ILE A 83 10.68 -6.86 -7.96
N LYS A 84 11.93 -7.22 -8.27
CA LYS A 84 13.09 -6.40 -7.91
C LYS A 84 13.06 -5.02 -8.56
N LEU A 85 12.65 -4.98 -9.84
CA LEU A 85 12.48 -3.72 -10.56
C LEU A 85 11.43 -2.82 -9.89
N ILE A 86 10.29 -3.39 -9.47
CA ILE A 86 9.22 -2.63 -8.81
C ILE A 86 9.69 -2.11 -7.45
N GLU A 87 10.31 -2.97 -6.64
CA GLU A 87 10.85 -2.59 -5.34
C GLU A 87 11.84 -1.43 -5.45
N ASP A 88 12.77 -1.52 -6.40
CA ASP A 88 13.83 -0.53 -6.60
C ASP A 88 13.31 0.79 -7.20
N THR A 89 12.25 0.75 -8.01
CA THR A 89 11.71 1.96 -8.67
C THR A 89 10.62 2.69 -7.88
N LEU A 90 9.98 2.01 -6.93
CA LEU A 90 8.86 2.55 -6.14
C LEU A 90 9.16 2.70 -4.65
N ASN A 91 10.41 2.44 -4.21
CA ASN A 91 10.79 2.36 -2.80
C ASN A 91 9.84 1.46 -1.99
N LEU A 92 9.57 0.28 -2.52
CA LEU A 92 8.66 -0.69 -1.93
C LEU A 92 9.39 -1.97 -1.55
N THR A 93 8.85 -2.67 -0.56
CA THR A 93 9.14 -4.09 -0.29
C THR A 93 7.86 -4.88 -0.48
N ILE A 94 7.89 -5.90 -1.33
CA ILE A 94 6.71 -6.70 -1.65
C ILE A 94 6.65 -7.91 -0.71
N LEU A 95 5.57 -7.98 0.07
CA LEU A 95 5.27 -9.11 0.94
C LEU A 95 4.33 -10.07 0.21
N HIS A 96 4.79 -11.31 0.03
CA HIS A 96 4.03 -12.32 -0.66
C HIS A 96 3.27 -13.24 0.29
N TYR A 97 2.01 -13.52 -0.05
CA TYR A 97 1.25 -14.63 0.51
C TYR A 97 0.85 -15.58 -0.62
N LYS A 98 0.65 -16.85 -0.30
CA LYS A 98 0.19 -17.83 -1.29
C LYS A 98 -1.31 -17.66 -1.52
N SER A 99 -1.69 -17.61 -2.79
CA SER A 99 -3.11 -17.66 -3.17
C SER A 99 -3.37 -18.86 -4.07
N SER A 100 -4.46 -19.58 -3.79
CA SER A 100 -4.95 -20.64 -4.67
C SER A 100 -6.38 -20.32 -5.09
N LYS A 101 -6.64 -20.20 -6.40
CA LYS A 101 -7.98 -19.97 -6.97
C LYS A 101 -8.74 -18.77 -6.37
N GLY A 102 -8.04 -17.68 -6.03
CA GLY A 102 -8.66 -16.49 -5.43
C GLY A 102 -8.94 -16.61 -3.94
N ASP A 103 -8.44 -17.66 -3.29
CA ASP A 103 -8.41 -17.73 -1.84
C ASP A 103 -7.29 -16.83 -1.29
N HIS A 104 -7.67 -16.01 -0.31
CA HIS A 104 -6.81 -15.06 0.40
C HIS A 104 -6.75 -15.38 1.90
N SER A 105 -7.17 -16.58 2.31
CA SER A 105 -7.17 -17.03 3.70
C SER A 105 -5.80 -16.91 4.37
N GLU A 106 -4.71 -17.20 3.65
CA GLU A 106 -3.35 -17.05 4.16
C GLU A 106 -3.07 -15.61 4.60
N LEU A 107 -3.42 -14.62 3.77
CA LEU A 107 -3.28 -13.21 4.12
C LEU A 107 -4.05 -12.87 5.39
N THR A 108 -5.31 -13.29 5.47
CA THR A 108 -6.15 -13.05 6.65
C THR A 108 -5.53 -13.66 7.91
N ASN A 109 -5.05 -14.89 7.83
CA ASN A 109 -4.40 -15.57 8.96
C ASN A 109 -3.09 -14.87 9.37
N SER A 110 -2.27 -14.46 8.40
CA SER A 110 -1.04 -13.70 8.67
C SER A 110 -1.31 -12.35 9.32
N LEU A 111 -2.43 -11.69 8.99
CA LEU A 111 -2.83 -10.44 9.66
C LEU A 111 -3.23 -10.69 11.12
N PHE A 112 -3.93 -11.80 11.42
CA PHE A 112 -4.23 -12.17 12.80
C PHE A 112 -2.95 -12.49 13.59
N GLU A 113 -2.01 -13.21 12.99
CA GLU A 113 -0.71 -13.50 13.60
C GLU A 113 0.08 -12.21 13.85
N LEU A 114 0.08 -11.27 12.89
CA LEU A 114 0.74 -9.98 13.03
C LEU A 114 0.22 -9.19 14.24
N VAL A 115 -1.09 -9.22 14.52
CA VAL A 115 -1.66 -8.58 15.71
C VAL A 115 -1.04 -9.16 16.98
N SER A 116 -0.94 -10.48 17.09
CA SER A 116 -0.33 -11.13 18.26
C SER A 116 1.15 -10.74 18.43
N LEU A 117 1.92 -10.75 17.34
CA LEU A 117 3.33 -10.36 17.35
C LEU A 117 3.53 -8.89 17.75
N VAL A 118 2.66 -7.99 17.27
CA VAL A 118 2.72 -6.57 17.62
C VAL A 118 2.40 -6.36 19.10
N GLU A 119 1.41 -7.06 19.65
CA GLU A 119 1.08 -6.93 21.07
C GLU A 119 2.19 -7.47 21.97
N GLU A 120 2.83 -8.58 21.59
CA GLU A 120 4.00 -9.11 22.29
C GLU A 120 5.16 -8.10 22.28
N GLU A 121 5.47 -7.52 21.12
CA GLU A 121 6.53 -6.53 21.00
C GLU A 121 6.22 -5.23 21.76
N ARG A 122 4.95 -4.79 21.81
CA ARG A 122 4.54 -3.64 22.64
C ARG A 122 4.82 -3.88 24.12
N ILE A 123 4.59 -5.09 24.61
CA ILE A 123 4.88 -5.47 26.00
C ILE A 123 6.40 -5.44 26.23
N ASN A 124 7.18 -6.03 25.32
CA ASN A 124 8.63 -6.04 25.38
C ASN A 124 9.25 -4.63 25.41
N LEU A 125 8.81 -3.73 24.53
CA LEU A 125 9.28 -2.33 24.50
C LEU A 125 8.96 -1.60 25.81
N LYS A 126 7.79 -1.86 26.39
CA LYS A 126 7.41 -1.30 27.69
C LYS A 126 8.32 -1.80 28.82
N GLU A 127 8.71 -3.07 28.79
CA GLU A 127 9.58 -3.68 29.80
C GLU A 127 11.05 -3.27 29.65
N THR A 128 11.53 -3.10 28.41
CA THR A 128 12.93 -2.75 28.12
C THR A 128 13.22 -1.24 28.14
N MET A 129 12.18 -0.40 28.23
CA MET A 129 12.28 1.07 28.18
C MET A 129 12.99 1.63 26.93
N ASN A 130 13.12 0.83 25.87
CA ASN A 130 13.59 1.29 24.56
C ASN A 130 12.39 1.92 23.84
N TRP A 131 12.26 3.24 23.95
CA TRP A 131 11.28 4.04 23.20
C TRP A 131 11.93 4.73 22.00
#